data_AF-A0A7Y7NEC9-F1
#
_entry.id   AF-A0A7Y7NEC9-F1
#
_cell.length_a   1.000
_cell.length_b   1.000
_cell.length_c   1.000
_cell.angle_alpha   90.00
_cell.angle_beta   90.00
_cell.angle_gamma   90.00
#
_symmetry.space_group_name_H-M   'P 1'
#
loop_
_entity.id
_entity.type
_entity.pdbx_description
1 polymer ?
#
loop_
_entity_poly.entity_id
_entity_poly.type
_entity_poly.pdbx_seq_one_letter_code
_entity_poly.pdbx_strand_id
1 'polypeptide(L)' 'MFGFGVPELLIILSILLVVFGAGKIPEIGGALGKSIRNFKKASEEKDEIEINPKKEPAA' A
#
# COMPACT_ATOMS: atom_id res chain seq x y z
N MET A 1 -9.27 -22.70 -23.63
CA MET A 1 -9.85 -22.82 -22.27
C MET A 1 -9.79 -21.45 -21.64
N PHE A 2 -10.93 -20.76 -21.55
CA PHE A 2 -11.04 -19.44 -20.93
C PHE A 2 -10.77 -19.59 -19.43
N GLY A 3 -9.53 -19.32 -19.00
CA GLY A 3 -9.20 -19.16 -17.58
C GLY A 3 -9.91 -17.92 -17.04
N PHE A 4 -10.16 -17.89 -15.72
CA PHE A 4 -10.75 -16.76 -14.98
C PHE A 4 -10.34 -15.42 -15.59
N GLY A 5 -11.23 -14.86 -16.40
CA GLY A 5 -10.98 -13.63 -17.11
C GLY A 5 -11.34 -12.45 -16.24
N VAL A 6 -11.06 -11.26 -16.77
CA VAL A 6 -11.56 -10.00 -16.22
C VAL A 6 -13.08 -10.04 -15.97
N PRO A 7 -13.93 -10.65 -16.83
CA PRO A 7 -15.37 -10.71 -16.59
C PRO A 7 -15.77 -11.47 -15.31
N GLU A 8 -15.21 -12.65 -15.07
CA GLU A 8 -15.49 -13.45 -13.88
C GLU A 8 -15.04 -12.73 -12.59
N LEU A 9 -13.88 -12.06 -12.65
CA LEU A 9 -13.35 -11.26 -11.56
C LEU A 9 -14.27 -10.07 -11.21
N LEU A 10 -14.86 -9.42 -12.22
CA LEU A 10 -15.84 -8.34 -12.02
C LEU A 10 -17.14 -8.84 -11.38
N ILE A 11 -17.62 -10.04 -11.74
CA ILE A 11 -18.80 -10.64 -11.11
C ILE A 11 -18.54 -10.91 -9.63
N ILE A 12 -17.40 -11.52 -9.30
CA ILE A 12 -17.00 -11.78 -7.91
C ILE A 12 -16.87 -10.47 -7.14
N LEU A 13 -16.21 -9.46 -7.73
CA LEU A 13 -16.08 -8.14 -7.13
C LEU A 13 -17.44 -7.48 -6.88
N SER A 14 -18.39 -7.61 -7.82
CA SER A 14 -19.75 -7.10 -7.68
C SER A 14 -20.48 -7.74 -6.50
N ILE A 15 -20.37 -9.06 -6.33
CA ILE A 15 -20.94 -9.77 -5.18
C ILE A 15 -20.33 -9.25 -3.87
N LEU A 16 -19.00 -9.11 -3.80
CA LEU A 16 -18.32 -8.56 -2.63
C LEU A 16 -18.76 -7.12 -2.34
N LEU A 17 -18.95 -6.30 -3.36
CA LEU A 17 -19.45 -4.92 -3.22
C LEU A 17 -20.89 -4.87 -2.70
N VAL A 18 -21.74 -5.85 -3.04
CA VAL A 18 -23.10 -5.92 -2.50
C VAL A 18 -23.09 -6.35 -1.03
N VAL A 19 -22.26 -7.33 -0.67
CA VAL A 19 -22.16 -7.84 0.71
C VAL A 19 -21.50 -6.82 1.65
N PHE A 20 -20.37 -6.26 1.24
CA PHE A 20 -19.58 -5.34 2.06
C PHE A 20 -19.94 -3.86 1.83
N GLY A 21 -20.54 -3.52 0.70
CA GLY A 21 -20.79 -2.14 0.30
C GLY A 21 -19.60 -1.50 -0.44
N ALA A 22 -19.89 -0.64 -1.42
CA ALA A 22 -18.87 0.05 -2.23
C ALA A 22 -17.95 0.99 -1.43
N GLY A 23 -18.38 1.44 -0.25
CA GLY A 23 -17.56 2.29 0.62
C GLY A 23 -16.52 1.54 1.45
N LYS A 24 -16.70 0.23 1.71
CA LYS A 24 -15.79 -0.53 2.58
C LYS A 24 -14.43 -0.82 1.92
N ILE A 25 -14.42 -1.08 0.62
CA ILE A 25 -13.19 -1.33 -0.14
C ILE A 25 -12.21 -0.14 -0.08
N PRO A 26 -12.60 1.12 -0.39
CA PRO A 26 -11.70 2.27 -0.29
C PRO A 26 -11.32 2.62 1.16
N GLU A 27 -12.21 2.39 2.13
CA GLU A 27 -11.90 2.58 3.57
C GLU A 27 -10.75 1.66 4.01
N ILE A 28 -10.85 0.37 3.68
CA ILE A 28 -9.82 -0.63 3.97
C ILE A 28 -8.55 -0.33 3.17
N GLY A 29 -8.67 -0.06 1.86
CA GLY A 29 -7.53 0.27 1.00
C GLY A 29 -6.77 1.52 1.47
N GLY A 30 -7.48 2.54 1.94
CA GLY A 30 -6.89 3.76 2.51
C GLY A 30 -6.14 3.48 3.81
N ALA A 31 -6.68 2.66 4.70
CA ALA A 31 -6.01 2.25 5.94
C ALA A 31 -4.75 1.41 5.65
N LEU A 32 -4.86 0.40 4.79
CA LEU A 32 -3.75 -0.45 4.38
C LEU A 32 -2.67 0.35 3.65
N GLY A 33 -3.05 1.25 2.75
CA GLY A 33 -2.11 2.11 2.02
C GLY A 33 -1.30 3.03 2.94
N LYS A 34 -1.93 3.61 3.96
CA LYS A 34 -1.23 4.39 4.99
C LYS A 34 -0.24 3.52 5.77
N SER A 35 -0.64 2.33 6.18
CA SER A 35 0.23 1.38 6.89
C SER A 35 1.43 0.97 6.03
N ILE A 36 1.21 0.62 4.77
CA ILE A 36 2.28 0.26 3.82
C ILE A 36 3.23 1.44 3.59
N ARG A 37 2.69 2.65 3.41
CA ARG A 37 3.50 3.87 3.24
C ARG A 37 4.37 4.15 4.46
N ASN A 38 3.82 4.03 5.66
CA ASN A 38 4.56 4.24 6.91
C ASN A 38 5.61 3.15 7.10
N PHE A 39 5.29 1.89 6.77
CA PHE A 39 6.23 0.78 6.82
C PHE A 39 7.40 0.99 5.85
N LYS A 40 7.10 1.41 4.61
CA LYS A 40 8.13 1.74 3.61
C LYS A 40 9.03 2.87 4.10
N LYS A 41 8.45 3.95 4.62
CA LYS A 41 9.22 5.09 5.15
C LYS A 41 10.13 4.69 6.32
N ALA A 42 9.63 3.91 7.27
CA ALA A 42 10.43 3.42 8.40
C ALA A 42 11.52 2.42 7.98
N SER A 43 11.33 1.71 6.87
CA SER A 43 12.36 0.85 6.28
C SER A 43 13.44 1.70 5.61
N GLU A 44 13.06 2.69 4.79
CA GLU A 44 14.00 3.61 4.14
C GLU A 44 14.80 4.42 5.16
N GLU A 45 14.16 4.90 6.24
CA GLU A 45 14.83 5.68 7.30
C GLU A 45 15.81 4.83 8.12
N LYS A 46 15.66 3.50 8.16
CA LYS A 46 16.65 2.59 8.77
C LYS A 46 17.89 2.40 7.88
N ASP A 47 17.73 2.43 6.56
CA ASP A 47 18.84 2.39 5.60
C ASP A 47 19.61 3.74 5.59
N GLU A 48 19.00 4.84 6.02
CA GLU A 48 19.64 6.17 6.13
C GLU A 48 20.45 6.40 7.42
N ILE A 49 20.43 5.45 8.38
CA ILE A 49 21.29 5.47 9.58
C ILE A 49 22.65 4.80 9.32
N GLU A 50 23.14 4.80 8.09
CA GLU A 50 24.55 4.63 7.79
C GLU A 50 24.94 5.73 6.79
N ILE A 51 26.13 6.32 6.99
CA ILE A 51 26.82 7.33 6.15
C ILE A 51 26.23 8.75 6.02
N ASN A 52 26.34 9.56 7.08
CA ASN A 52 26.63 11.00 6.85
C ASN A 52 27.59 11.62 7.89
N PRO A 53 28.91 11.36 7.80
CA PRO A 53 29.92 12.07 8.57
C PRO A 53 30.28 13.41 7.89
N LYS A 54 29.31 14.26 7.55
CA LYS A 54 29.64 15.54 6.87
C LYS A 54 28.74 16.71 7.26
N LYS A 55 28.85 17.14 8.52
CA LYS A 55 28.64 18.55 8.91
C LYS A 55 29.55 18.90 10.08
N GLU A 56 30.85 19.08 9.81
CA GLU A 56 31.69 19.92 10.65
C GLU A 56 32.35 20.97 9.75
N PRO A 57 31.91 22.25 9.81
CA PRO A 57 32.63 23.33 9.19
C PRO A 57 33.84 23.64 10.07
N ALA A 58 34.99 23.08 9.74
CA ALA A 58 36.25 23.52 10.32
C ALA A 58 36.54 24.92 9.79
N ALA A 59 36.43 25.89 10.70
CA ALA A 59 36.83 27.28 10.57
C ALA A 59 38.35 27.45 10.48
#